data_AF-A0A7C3R305-F1
#
_entry.id   AF-A0A7C3R305-F1
#
_cell.length_a   1.000
_cell.length_b   1.000
_cell.length_c   1.000
_cell.angle_alpha   90.00
_cell.angle_beta   90.00
_cell.angle_gamma   90.00
#
_symmetry.space_group_name_H-M   'P 1'
#
loop_
_entity.id
_entity.type
_entity.pdbx_description
1 polymer ?
#
loop_
_entity_poly.entity_id
_entity_poly.type
_entity_poly.pdbx_seq_one_letter_code
_entity_poly.pdbx_strand_id
1 'polypeptide(L)'
;MRLLFIYFYETKGTFKEGTIISLSKKYTVSKLDKDFEFKLKKNNLFQDDFYGSNIDIGAVIGENGTGKSILINSLRDKKNNYSFVIYEESKRFFYSEELDKKVIINNEEIQHLLNISYIYYSPIIDMFFNNNSKEYNISDKQLLLKNDNISLSNRLAIIENNDINYYF
;
A
#
# COMPACT_ATOMS: atom_id res chain seq x y z
N MET A 1 -3.14 8.90 -7.88
CA MET A 1 -3.57 8.34 -6.59
C MET A 1 -2.47 8.49 -5.55
N ARG A 2 -2.78 8.86 -4.31
CA ARG A 2 -1.83 9.04 -3.20
C ARG A 2 -2.30 8.27 -1.96
N LEU A 3 -1.48 7.39 -1.42
CA LEU A 3 -1.77 6.66 -0.18
C LEU A 3 -1.73 7.62 1.01
N LEU A 4 -2.80 7.63 1.81
CA LEU A 4 -2.91 8.52 2.97
C LEU A 4 -2.53 7.80 4.26
N PHE A 5 -3.26 6.74 4.60
CA PHE A 5 -3.03 5.96 5.81
C PHE A 5 -3.63 4.56 5.71
N ILE A 6 -3.20 3.68 6.60
CA ILE A 6 -3.77 2.36 6.85
C ILE A 6 -4.41 2.40 8.24
N TYR A 7 -5.63 1.89 8.36
CA TYR A 7 -6.30 1.73 9.65
C TYR A 7 -6.54 0.25 9.95
N PHE A 8 -6.05 -0.19 11.11
CA PHE A 8 -6.28 -1.54 11.64
C PHE A 8 -7.53 -1.55 12.50
N TYR A 9 -8.60 -2.14 11.98
CA TYR A 9 -9.87 -2.31 12.70
C TYR A 9 -9.97 -3.63 13.45
N GLU A 10 -9.04 -4.56 13.22
CA GLU A 10 -8.81 -5.71 14.08
C GLU A 10 -7.33 -5.81 14.47
N THR A 11 -7.06 -6.50 15.57
CA THR A 11 -5.68 -6.77 15.99
C THR A 11 -5.05 -7.82 15.07
N LYS A 12 -3.91 -7.51 14.46
CA LYS A 12 -3.15 -8.43 13.62
C LYS A 12 -1.65 -8.32 13.90
N GLY A 13 -1.09 -9.39 14.47
CA GLY A 13 0.32 -9.44 14.86
C GLY A 13 0.67 -8.32 15.85
N THR A 14 1.54 -7.39 15.44
CA THR A 14 2.00 -6.28 16.27
C THR A 14 1.07 -5.06 16.23
N PHE A 15 0.15 -4.99 15.27
CA PHE A 15 -0.79 -3.88 15.13
C PHE A 15 -2.05 -4.17 15.93
N LYS A 16 -2.35 -3.31 16.90
CA LYS A 16 -3.58 -3.38 17.69
C LYS A 16 -4.74 -2.74 16.93
N GLU A 17 -5.96 -3.13 17.28
CA GLU A 17 -7.15 -2.41 16.87
C GLU A 17 -7.01 -0.90 17.18
N GLY A 18 -7.45 -0.08 16.23
CA GLY A 18 -7.37 1.37 16.31
C GLY A 18 -6.05 1.95 15.80
N THR A 19 -5.07 1.12 15.43
CA THR A 19 -3.78 1.61 14.92
C THR A 19 -3.96 2.33 13.58
N ILE A 20 -3.46 3.56 13.50
CA ILE A 20 -3.36 4.34 12.25
C ILE A 20 -1.89 4.43 11.85
N ILE A 21 -1.56 3.94 10.67
CA ILE A 21 -0.25 4.15 10.04
C ILE A 21 -0.40 5.24 8.99
N SER A 22 0.08 6.45 9.30
CA SER A 22 0.07 7.57 8.35
C SER A 22 1.20 7.42 7.35
N LEU A 23 0.85 7.43 6.06
CA LEU A 23 1.78 7.32 4.93
C LEU A 23 1.97 8.66 4.21
N SER A 24 1.06 9.62 4.40
CA SER A 24 1.13 10.93 3.76
C SER A 24 1.63 12.03 4.70
N LYS A 25 2.47 12.92 4.16
CA LYS A 25 2.85 14.19 4.81
C LYS A 25 1.83 15.32 4.58
N LYS A 26 0.87 15.11 3.66
CA LYS A 26 -0.13 16.12 3.28
C LYS A 26 -1.20 16.32 4.35
N TYR A 27 -1.53 15.27 5.09
CA TYR A 27 -2.59 15.31 6.08
C TYR A 27 -2.13 14.74 7.41
N THR A 28 -2.59 15.36 8.49
CA THR A 28 -2.61 14.72 9.81
C THR A 28 -3.96 14.02 9.98
N VAL A 29 -3.93 12.74 10.36
CA VAL A 29 -5.11 11.89 10.55
C VAL A 29 -5.45 11.84 12.03
N SER A 30 -6.73 11.89 12.37
CA SER A 30 -7.24 11.63 13.72
C SER A 30 -8.49 10.76 13.63
N LYS A 31 -8.57 9.70 14.44
CA LYS A 31 -9.79 8.92 14.63
C LYS A 31 -10.76 9.73 15.49
N LEU A 32 -12.05 9.72 15.16
CA LEU A 32 -13.10 10.21 16.05
C LEU A 32 -13.62 9.05 16.93
N ASP A 33 -14.43 9.36 17.95
CA ASP A 33 -14.92 8.35 18.91
C ASP A 33 -15.85 7.31 18.28
N LYS A 34 -16.40 7.62 17.11
CA LYS A 34 -17.25 6.72 16.34
C LYS A 34 -16.42 5.82 15.43
N ASP A 35 -16.95 4.62 15.20
CA ASP A 35 -16.34 3.65 14.31
C ASP A 35 -16.20 4.19 12.88
N PHE A 36 -15.02 4.02 12.30
CA PHE A 36 -14.68 4.39 10.92
C PHE A 36 -14.86 5.87 10.55
N GLU A 37 -14.89 6.77 11.54
CA GLU A 37 -14.89 8.22 11.32
C GLU A 37 -13.50 8.83 11.55
N PHE A 38 -13.04 9.62 10.58
CA PHE A 38 -11.72 10.25 10.60
C PHE A 38 -11.79 11.73 10.29
N LYS A 39 -10.88 12.49 10.92
CA LYS A 39 -10.61 13.89 10.60
C LYS A 39 -9.24 14.01 9.96
N LEU A 40 -9.20 14.61 8.78
CA LEU A 40 -8.00 14.88 8.01
C LEU A 40 -7.74 16.39 8.00
N LYS A 41 -6.66 16.83 8.66
CA LYS A 41 -6.21 18.22 8.66
C LYS A 41 -5.08 18.39 7.65
N LYS A 42 -5.29 19.19 6.60
CA LYS A 42 -4.23 19.48 5.62
C LYS A 42 -3.07 20.20 6.31
N ASN A 43 -1.85 19.77 6.01
CA ASN A 43 -0.63 20.45 6.40
C ASN A 43 -0.41 21.65 5.48
N ASN A 44 -0.42 22.86 6.03
CA ASN A 44 -0.25 24.10 5.27
C ASN A 44 1.14 24.23 4.64
N LEU A 45 2.14 23.50 5.15
CA LEU A 45 3.50 23.48 4.62
C LEU A 45 3.69 22.43 3.51
N PHE A 46 2.67 21.60 3.23
CA PHE A 46 2.77 20.60 2.18
C PHE A 46 2.69 21.27 0.81
N GLN A 47 3.72 21.04 0.01
CA GLN A 47 3.79 21.48 -1.38
C GLN A 47 3.44 20.30 -2.28
N ASP A 48 2.31 20.39 -3.00
CA ASP A 48 1.79 19.30 -3.84
C ASP A 48 2.77 18.90 -4.97
N ASP A 49 3.61 19.83 -5.45
CA ASP A 49 4.56 19.64 -6.57
C ASP A 49 6.04 19.50 -6.15
N PHE A 50 6.32 19.30 -4.85
CA PHE A 50 7.72 19.22 -4.36
C PHE A 50 8.45 17.96 -4.81
N TYR A 51 7.78 16.81 -4.71
CA TYR A 51 8.24 15.57 -5.33
C TYR A 51 7.58 15.56 -6.73
N GLY A 52 8.38 15.59 -7.80
CA GLY A 52 7.89 15.66 -9.17
C GLY A 52 6.77 14.64 -9.45
N SER A 53 5.94 14.93 -10.46
CA SER A 53 4.60 14.35 -10.72
C SER A 53 4.43 12.82 -10.69
N ASN A 54 5.49 12.01 -10.55
CA ASN A 54 5.46 10.62 -10.94
C ASN A 54 5.74 9.58 -9.84
N ILE A 55 6.44 9.85 -8.71
CA ILE A 55 6.75 8.79 -7.73
C ILE A 55 6.91 9.30 -6.28
N ASP A 56 6.05 8.84 -5.37
CA ASP A 56 6.26 8.88 -3.92
C ASP A 56 7.01 7.60 -3.50
N ILE A 57 8.21 7.72 -2.90
CA ILE A 57 9.00 6.57 -2.42
C ILE A 57 8.83 6.42 -0.89
N GLY A 58 8.35 5.26 -0.45
CA GLY A 58 8.30 4.86 0.95
C GLY A 58 9.21 3.68 1.23
N ALA A 59 9.94 3.71 2.35
CA ALA A 59 10.75 2.58 2.83
C ALA A 59 10.19 2.07 4.16
N VAL A 60 9.96 0.75 4.24
CA VAL A 60 9.56 0.07 5.48
C VAL A 60 10.78 -0.67 6.04
N ILE A 61 11.28 -0.21 7.18
CA ILE A 61 12.47 -0.77 7.85
C ILE A 61 12.10 -1.13 9.28
N GLY A 62 12.60 -2.26 9.78
CA GLY A 62 12.39 -2.69 11.16
C GLY A 62 12.96 -4.08 11.40
N GLU A 63 13.11 -4.46 12.66
CA GLU A 63 13.61 -5.78 13.08
C GLU A 63 12.65 -6.91 12.67
N ASN A 64 13.12 -8.16 12.76
CA ASN A 64 12.29 -9.32 12.49
C ASN A 64 11.12 -9.40 13.51
N GLY A 65 9.94 -9.79 13.03
CA GLY A 65 8.74 -9.87 13.87
C GLY A 65 8.00 -8.56 14.15
N THR A 66 8.48 -7.41 13.65
CA THR A 66 7.85 -6.09 13.87
C THR A 66 6.55 -5.85 13.09
N GLY A 67 6.12 -6.81 12.26
CA GLY A 67 4.87 -6.71 11.48
C GLY A 67 5.03 -6.17 10.06
N LYS A 68 6.25 -6.03 9.53
CA LYS A 68 6.49 -5.55 8.15
C LYS A 68 5.62 -6.28 7.10
N SER A 69 5.55 -7.61 7.17
CA SER A 69 4.73 -8.40 6.23
C SER A 69 3.24 -8.14 6.38
N ILE A 70 2.75 -7.89 7.60
CA ILE A 70 1.36 -7.52 7.84
C ILE A 70 1.07 -6.16 7.23
N LEU A 71 1.96 -5.19 7.40
CA LEU A 71 1.83 -3.86 6.81
C LEU A 71 1.77 -3.90 5.27
N ILE A 72 2.63 -4.71 4.64
CA ILE A 72 2.61 -4.90 3.18
C ILE A 72 1.33 -5.62 2.75
N ASN A 73 0.87 -6.63 3.49
CA ASN A 73 -0.36 -7.34 3.18
C ASN A 73 -1.61 -6.47 3.35
N SER A 74 -1.63 -5.53 4.31
CA SER A 74 -2.71 -4.53 4.41
C SER A 74 -2.84 -3.67 3.15
N LEU A 75 -1.74 -3.46 2.42
CA LEU A 75 -1.75 -2.74 1.15
C LEU A 75 -2.13 -3.65 -0.02
N ARG A 76 -1.60 -4.88 -0.04
CA ARG A 76 -1.70 -5.82 -1.16
C ARG A 76 -3.02 -6.60 -1.17
N ASP A 77 -3.41 -7.15 -0.03
CA ASP A 77 -4.56 -8.05 0.09
C ASP A 77 -5.84 -7.24 0.34
N LYS A 78 -6.59 -6.99 -0.74
CA LYS A 78 -7.87 -6.26 -0.70
C LYS A 78 -9.01 -7.03 -0.01
N LYS A 79 -8.80 -8.33 0.27
CA LYS A 79 -9.77 -9.19 0.95
C LYS A 79 -9.38 -9.44 2.40
N ASN A 80 -8.40 -8.69 2.89
CA ASN A 80 -8.04 -8.82 4.28
C ASN A 80 -9.24 -8.37 5.15
N ASN A 81 -9.28 -8.86 6.38
CA ASN A 81 -10.40 -8.62 7.28
C ASN A 81 -9.95 -7.92 8.56
N TYR A 82 -8.82 -7.23 8.52
CA TYR A 82 -8.21 -6.60 9.69
C TYR A 82 -7.79 -5.15 9.48
N SER A 83 -7.71 -4.68 8.23
CA SER A 83 -7.29 -3.32 7.91
C SER A 83 -7.80 -2.83 6.56
N PHE A 84 -8.07 -1.53 6.45
CA PHE A 84 -8.28 -0.90 5.14
C PHE A 84 -7.33 0.26 4.93
N VAL A 85 -7.16 0.64 3.66
CA VAL A 85 -6.28 1.70 3.23
C VAL A 85 -7.12 2.86 2.71
N ILE A 86 -6.71 4.09 3.04
CA ILE A 86 -7.32 5.31 2.53
C ILE A 86 -6.37 5.97 1.54
N TYR A 87 -6.92 6.42 0.41
CA TYR A 87 -6.18 7.11 -0.63
C TYR A 87 -6.91 8.36 -1.13
N GLU A 88 -6.13 9.28 -1.69
CA GLU A 88 -6.57 10.48 -2.37
C GLU A 88 -6.40 10.32 -3.89
N GLU A 89 -7.46 10.51 -4.65
CA GLU A 89 -7.43 10.57 -6.12
C GLU A 89 -8.29 11.73 -6.61
N SER A 90 -7.73 12.57 -7.50
CA SER A 90 -8.44 13.73 -8.06
C SER A 90 -9.11 14.62 -6.98
N LYS A 91 -8.41 14.81 -5.84
CA LYS A 91 -8.88 15.55 -4.65
C LYS A 91 -10.09 14.96 -3.93
N ARG A 92 -10.41 13.68 -4.18
CA ARG A 92 -11.43 12.91 -3.47
C ARG A 92 -10.78 11.79 -2.67
N PHE A 93 -11.46 11.34 -1.63
CA PHE A 93 -10.99 10.26 -0.76
C PHE A 93 -11.75 8.97 -1.04
N PHE A 94 -11.05 7.85 -0.87
CA PHE A 94 -11.56 6.52 -1.16
C PHE A 94 -10.88 5.49 -0.25
N TYR A 95 -11.46 4.30 -0.14
CA TYR A 95 -10.89 3.17 0.62
C TYR A 95 -10.82 1.87 -0.19
N SER A 96 -9.92 0.95 0.21
CA SER A 96 -9.42 -0.17 -0.62
C SER A 96 -10.15 -1.50 -0.47
N GLU A 97 -11.08 -1.62 0.48
CA GLU A 97 -11.78 -2.88 0.79
C GLU A 97 -13.28 -2.77 0.61
N GLU A 98 -13.94 -3.89 0.29
CA GLU A 98 -15.38 -4.02 0.49
C GLU A 98 -15.68 -4.17 1.98
N LEU A 99 -15.65 -3.05 2.69
CA LEU A 99 -16.24 -2.97 4.01
C LEU A 99 -17.75 -2.84 3.86
N ASP A 100 -18.50 -3.71 4.53
CA ASP A 100 -19.95 -3.52 4.80
C ASP A 100 -20.22 -2.33 5.74
N LYS A 101 -19.22 -1.47 5.95
CA LYS A 101 -19.21 -0.37 6.91
C LYS A 101 -18.98 0.94 6.19
N LYS A 102 -19.66 1.98 6.68
CA LYS A 102 -19.49 3.34 6.19
C LYS A 102 -18.19 3.92 6.72
N VAL A 103 -17.35 4.44 5.81
CA VAL A 103 -16.15 5.19 6.17
C VAL A 103 -16.45 6.67 5.97
N ILE A 104 -16.18 7.49 6.99
CA ILE A 104 -16.45 8.92 6.97
C ILE A 104 -15.13 9.68 7.15
N ILE A 105 -14.89 10.65 6.28
CA ILE A 105 -13.78 11.58 6.37
C ILE A 105 -14.32 13.00 6.40
N ASN A 106 -13.95 13.78 7.41
CA ASN A 106 -14.36 15.19 7.53
C ASN A 106 -15.89 15.39 7.39
N ASN A 107 -16.68 14.49 7.98
CA ASN A 107 -18.14 14.44 7.93
C ASN A 107 -18.75 14.07 6.57
N GLU A 108 -17.94 13.58 5.62
CA GLU A 108 -18.41 13.09 4.32
C GLU A 108 -18.19 11.57 4.23
N GLU A 109 -19.24 10.84 3.84
CA GLU A 109 -19.15 9.42 3.51
C GLU A 109 -18.34 9.26 2.23
N ILE A 110 -17.26 8.50 2.30
CA ILE A 110 -16.37 8.27 1.16
C ILE A 110 -16.72 6.96 0.48
N GLN A 111 -16.37 6.84 -0.80
CA GLN A 111 -16.68 5.66 -1.59
C GLN A 111 -15.55 4.63 -1.56
N HIS A 112 -15.92 3.37 -1.66
CA HIS A 112 -15.00 2.31 -2.02
C HIS A 112 -14.57 2.46 -3.48
N LEU A 113 -13.29 2.27 -3.79
CA LEU A 113 -12.81 2.17 -5.17
C LEU A 113 -11.97 0.89 -5.35
N LEU A 114 -12.50 -0.05 -6.15
CA LEU A 114 -11.89 -1.36 -6.41
C LEU A 114 -10.57 -1.30 -7.22
N ASN A 115 -10.36 -0.21 -7.97
CA ASN A 115 -9.44 -0.18 -9.12
C ASN A 115 -8.00 0.29 -8.80
N ILE A 116 -7.41 -0.18 -7.71
CA ILE A 116 -5.93 -0.17 -7.62
C ILE A 116 -5.44 -1.26 -8.57
N SER A 117 -4.92 -0.89 -9.74
CA SER A 117 -4.57 -1.85 -10.80
C SER A 117 -3.35 -2.70 -10.45
N TYR A 118 -2.34 -2.13 -9.80
CA TYR A 118 -1.09 -2.83 -9.48
C TYR A 118 -0.41 -2.23 -8.24
N ILE A 119 0.17 -3.07 -7.38
CA ILE A 119 1.11 -2.67 -6.33
C ILE A 119 2.44 -3.36 -6.63
N TYR A 120 3.45 -2.59 -7.02
CA TYR A 120 4.79 -3.13 -7.28
C TYR A 120 5.61 -3.16 -6.00
N TYR A 121 5.97 -4.37 -5.55
CA TYR A 121 6.89 -4.58 -4.43
C TYR A 121 8.16 -5.24 -4.97
N SER A 122 9.31 -4.57 -4.82
CA SER A 122 10.62 -5.17 -5.02
C SER A 122 11.47 -4.92 -3.77
N PRO A 123 11.95 -5.97 -3.08
CA PRO A 123 12.97 -5.83 -2.05
C PRO A 123 14.15 -4.99 -2.56
N ILE A 124 14.57 -3.98 -1.79
CA ILE A 124 15.77 -3.16 -2.10
C ILE A 124 17.00 -4.04 -2.35
N ILE A 125 17.05 -5.20 -1.69
CA ILE A 125 18.06 -6.25 -1.86
C ILE A 125 18.21 -6.66 -3.35
N ASP A 126 17.13 -6.74 -4.11
CA ASP A 126 17.15 -7.12 -5.53
C ASP A 126 17.78 -6.07 -6.44
N MET A 127 17.86 -4.82 -5.97
CA MET A 127 18.45 -3.72 -6.71
C MET A 127 19.99 -3.79 -6.69
N PHE A 128 20.56 -4.40 -5.66
CA PHE A 128 22.01 -4.42 -5.40
C PHE A 128 22.69 -5.78 -5.61
N PHE A 129 21.94 -6.88 -5.73
CA PHE A 129 22.52 -8.19 -6.04
C PHE A 129 22.75 -8.37 -7.54
N ASN A 130 24.00 -8.19 -7.96
CA ASN A 130 24.56 -8.73 -9.22
C ASN A 130 25.02 -10.20 -9.06
N ASN A 131 24.53 -10.92 -8.05
CA ASN A 131 24.97 -12.30 -7.82
C ASN A 131 24.11 -13.30 -8.60
N ASN A 132 24.77 -14.04 -9.48
CA ASN A 132 24.27 -15.24 -10.16
C ASN A 132 24.06 -16.44 -9.22
N SER A 133 24.02 -16.23 -7.90
CA SER A 133 23.81 -17.32 -6.92
C SER A 133 22.32 -17.64 -6.83
N LYS A 134 21.95 -18.84 -7.27
CA LYS A 134 20.58 -19.38 -7.33
C LYS A 134 19.94 -19.67 -5.95
N GLU A 135 20.63 -19.41 -4.85
CA GLU A 135 20.28 -20.05 -3.58
C GLU A 135 19.10 -19.41 -2.86
N TYR A 136 18.86 -18.10 -3.02
CA TYR A 136 17.65 -17.44 -2.50
C TYR A 136 17.33 -16.20 -3.33
N ASN A 137 16.64 -16.40 -4.46
CA ASN A 137 16.09 -15.30 -5.25
C ASN A 137 14.56 -15.35 -5.19
N ILE A 138 13.97 -14.38 -4.50
CA ILE A 138 12.52 -14.19 -4.39
C ILE A 138 12.03 -13.15 -5.41
N SER A 139 12.92 -12.62 -6.27
CA SER A 139 12.56 -11.64 -7.29
C SER A 139 12.77 -12.17 -8.70
N ASP A 140 11.69 -12.10 -9.46
CA ASP A 140 11.63 -12.48 -10.86
C ASP A 140 12.25 -11.40 -11.78
N LYS A 141 13.37 -10.80 -11.37
CA LYS A 141 14.15 -9.85 -12.16
C LYS A 141 14.63 -10.46 -13.49
N GLN A 142 14.90 -11.76 -13.52
CA GLN A 142 15.18 -12.49 -14.77
C GLN A 142 13.96 -12.57 -15.69
N LEU A 143 12.74 -12.58 -15.15
CA LEU A 143 11.48 -12.60 -15.90
C LEU A 143 11.12 -11.22 -16.46
N LEU A 144 11.51 -10.14 -15.78
CA LEU A 144 11.52 -8.80 -16.38
C LEU A 144 12.43 -8.77 -17.61
N LEU A 145 13.68 -9.22 -17.51
CA LEU A 145 14.64 -9.17 -18.61
C LEU A 145 14.25 -10.08 -19.80
N LYS A 146 13.58 -11.21 -19.55
CA LYS A 146 13.09 -12.11 -20.61
C LYS A 146 11.94 -11.52 -21.46
N ASN A 147 11.22 -10.53 -20.95
CA ASN A 147 10.01 -9.98 -21.57
C ASN A 147 10.14 -8.48 -21.90
N ASP A 148 11.35 -7.97 -22.14
CA ASP A 148 11.61 -6.56 -22.43
C ASP A 148 10.83 -6.00 -23.64
N ASN A 149 10.36 -6.89 -24.52
CA ASN A 149 9.59 -6.56 -25.73
C ASN A 149 8.12 -6.25 -25.45
N ILE A 150 7.64 -6.38 -24.21
CA ILE A 150 6.23 -6.18 -23.83
C ILE A 150 6.12 -4.95 -22.94
N SER A 151 4.98 -4.25 -22.98
CA SER A 151 4.73 -3.10 -22.12
C SER A 151 4.94 -3.43 -20.64
N LEU A 152 5.43 -2.45 -19.89
CA LEU A 152 5.71 -2.59 -18.46
C LEU A 152 4.49 -3.14 -17.68
N SER A 153 3.28 -2.68 -18.01
CA SER A 153 2.04 -3.17 -17.39
C SER A 153 1.85 -4.68 -17.53
N ASN A 154 2.13 -5.23 -18.70
CA ASN A 154 1.96 -6.65 -18.98
C ASN A 154 3.09 -7.48 -18.36
N ARG A 155 4.30 -6.94 -18.31
CA ARG A 155 5.44 -7.56 -17.62
C ARG A 155 5.17 -7.71 -16.13
N LEU A 156 4.62 -6.67 -15.50
CA LEU A 156 4.24 -6.68 -14.08
C LEU A 156 3.13 -7.71 -13.80
N ALA A 157 2.12 -7.79 -14.67
CA ALA A 157 1.04 -8.78 -14.55
C ALA A 157 1.52 -10.24 -14.68
N ILE A 158 2.54 -10.50 -15.51
CA ILE A 158 3.14 -11.84 -15.66
C ILE A 158 3.89 -12.26 -14.40
N ILE A 159 4.64 -11.34 -13.80
CA ILE A 159 5.42 -11.59 -12.57
C ILE A 159 4.49 -11.83 -11.39
N GLU A 160 3.45 -11.01 -11.27
CA GLU A 160 2.43 -11.17 -10.22
C GLU A 160 1.76 -12.56 -10.29
N ASN A 161 1.45 -13.05 -11.49
CA ASN A 161 0.87 -14.39 -11.68
C ASN A 161 1.85 -15.54 -11.39
N ASN A 162 3.15 -15.37 -11.66
CA ASN A 162 4.14 -16.41 -11.38
C ASN A 162 4.41 -16.56 -9.89
N ASP A 163 4.56 -15.45 -9.15
CA ASP A 163 4.74 -15.49 -7.70
C ASP A 163 3.51 -16.08 -6.99
N ILE A 164 2.30 -15.84 -7.52
CA ILE A 164 1.06 -16.44 -7.01
C ILE A 164 1.07 -17.96 -7.20
N ASN A 165 1.41 -18.46 -8.39
CA ASN A 165 1.35 -19.89 -8.70
C ASN A 165 2.49 -20.72 -8.09
N TYR A 166 3.59 -20.09 -7.68
CA TYR A 166 4.75 -20.82 -7.14
C TYR A 166 4.67 -20.99 -5.62
N TYR A 167 3.95 -20.10 -4.92
CA TYR A 167 3.93 -20.05 -3.45
C TYR A 167 2.54 -20.22 -2.84
N PHE A 168 1.48 -20.36 -3.66
CA PHE A 168 0.11 -20.67 -3.24
C PHE A 168 -0.51 -21.73 -4.16
#